data_AF-A0A7J6MF99-F1
#
_entry.id   AF-A0A7J6MF99-F1
#
_cell.length_a   1.000
_cell.length_b   1.000
_cell.length_c   1.000
_cell.angle_alpha   90.00
_cell.angle_beta   90.00
_cell.angle_gamma   90.00
#
_symmetry.space_group_name_H-M   'P 1'
#
loop_
_entity.id
_entity.type
_entity.pdbx_description
1 polymer ?
#
loop_
_entity_poly.entity_id
_entity_poly.type
_entity_poly.pdbx_seq_one_letter_code
_entity_poly.pdbx_strand_id
1 'polypeptide(L)'
;MPSGDVKVEFFYDVISPYTYLAWQTLKQYRTAWNLDVVLRPVFLGGIMKGSKNRPPAMVPNKGKYMQEDLRRAARILDVPMLRAPRNFFSQVALQILTVQRLLAAAPDQKT
;
A
#
# COMPACT_ATOMS: atom_id res chain seq x y z
N MET A 1 -7.09 -27.34 13.01
CA MET A 1 -6.79 -26.26 12.04
C MET A 1 -5.61 -26.72 11.19
N PRO A 2 -5.52 -26.33 9.90
CA PRO A 2 -4.42 -26.77 9.03
C PRO A 2 -3.08 -26.37 9.67
N SER A 3 -2.17 -27.32 9.73
CA SER A 3 -0.96 -27.33 10.56
C SER A 3 0.25 -26.65 9.91
N GLY A 4 0.03 -25.54 9.20
CA GLY A 4 1.10 -24.79 8.53
C GLY A 4 0.74 -23.33 8.32
N ASP A 5 1.76 -22.50 8.10
CA ASP A 5 1.60 -21.07 7.87
C ASP A 5 0.90 -20.81 6.53
N VAL A 6 -0.08 -19.90 6.54
CA VAL A 6 -0.76 -19.45 5.32
C VAL A 6 0.13 -18.41 4.65
N LYS A 7 0.74 -18.80 3.53
CA LYS A 7 1.59 -17.90 2.75
C LYS A 7 0.76 -16.83 2.03
N VAL A 8 1.12 -15.56 2.22
CA VAL A 8 0.48 -14.41 1.58
C VAL A 8 1.55 -13.55 0.89
N GLU A 9 1.50 -13.44 -0.43
CA GLU A 9 2.34 -12.48 -1.16
C GLU A 9 1.67 -11.11 -1.19
N PHE A 10 2.29 -10.13 -0.53
CA PHE A 10 1.76 -8.78 -0.41
C PHE A 10 2.48 -7.82 -1.35
N PHE A 11 1.86 -7.53 -2.50
CA PHE A 11 2.34 -6.55 -3.47
C PHE A 11 1.94 -5.14 -3.04
N TYR A 12 2.93 -4.30 -2.78
CA TYR A 12 2.68 -2.96 -2.23
C TYR A 12 3.48 -1.86 -2.94
N ASP A 13 2.92 -0.66 -2.95
CA ASP A 13 3.65 0.55 -3.28
C ASP A 13 3.45 1.58 -2.18
N VAL A 14 4.51 2.13 -1.58
CA VAL A 14 4.39 3.09 -0.45
C VAL A 14 3.70 4.40 -0.84
N ILE A 15 3.52 4.66 -2.15
CA ILE A 15 2.70 5.78 -2.63
C ILE A 15 1.19 5.53 -2.47
N SER A 16 0.78 4.26 -2.33
CA SER A 16 -0.62 3.88 -2.25
C SER A 16 -1.11 3.92 -0.82
N PRO A 17 -2.09 4.79 -0.49
CA PRO A 17 -2.66 4.83 0.86
C PRO A 17 -3.44 3.54 1.19
N TYR A 18 -3.99 2.85 0.18
CA TYR A 18 -4.70 1.59 0.37
C TYR A 18 -3.77 0.44 0.74
N THR A 19 -2.55 0.40 0.21
CA THR A 19 -1.57 -0.63 0.63
C THR A 19 -1.07 -0.37 2.04
N TYR A 20 -1.00 0.88 2.50
CA TYR A 20 -0.76 1.17 3.91
C TYR A 20 -1.87 0.61 4.82
N LEU A 21 -3.14 0.86 4.48
CA LEU A 21 -4.28 0.33 5.25
C LEU A 21 -4.28 -1.20 5.27
N ALA A 22 -4.08 -1.84 4.10
CA ALA A 22 -3.99 -3.29 4.00
C ALA A 22 -2.84 -3.87 4.82
N TRP A 23 -1.69 -3.18 4.87
CA TRP A 23 -0.58 -3.59 5.72
C TRP A 23 -0.92 -3.53 7.22
N GLN A 24 -1.66 -2.51 7.66
CA GLN A 24 -2.13 -2.45 9.06
C GLN A 24 -3.05 -3.62 9.39
N THR A 25 -3.98 -3.95 8.50
CA THR A 25 -4.85 -5.14 8.65
C THR A 25 -4.02 -6.43 8.71
N LEU A 26 -3.10 -6.65 7.77
CA LEU A 26 -2.28 -7.87 7.75
C LEU A 26 -1.46 -8.02 9.04
N LYS A 27 -0.88 -6.93 9.55
CA LYS A 27 -0.17 -6.96 10.84
C LYS A 27 -1.08 -7.34 12.00
N GLN A 28 -2.30 -6.79 12.05
CA GLN A 28 -3.26 -7.08 13.12
C GLN A 28 -3.67 -8.56 13.16
N TYR A 29 -3.83 -9.18 11.99
CA TYR A 29 -4.32 -10.57 11.89
C TYR A 29 -3.23 -11.62 11.71
N ARG A 30 -1.96 -11.22 11.57
CA ARG A 30 -0.84 -12.13 11.25
C ARG A 30 -0.78 -13.34 12.17
N THR A 31 -0.84 -13.13 13.48
CA THR A 31 -0.79 -14.21 14.48
C THR A 31 -2.09 -15.01 14.52
N ALA A 32 -3.23 -14.32 14.46
CA ALA A 32 -4.55 -14.96 14.54
C ALA A 32 -4.83 -15.94 13.38
N TRP A 33 -4.26 -15.65 12.20
CA TRP A 33 -4.45 -16.47 10.99
C TRP A 33 -3.20 -17.26 10.59
N ASN A 34 -2.14 -17.23 11.40
CA ASN A 34 -0.88 -17.90 11.11
C ASN A 34 -0.30 -17.51 9.73
N LEU A 35 -0.18 -16.20 9.44
CA LEU A 35 0.24 -15.71 8.14
C LEU A 35 1.77 -15.60 8.00
N ASP A 36 2.29 -16.23 6.95
CA ASP A 36 3.63 -15.97 6.41
C ASP A 36 3.53 -14.93 5.28
N VAL A 37 3.70 -13.65 5.63
CA VAL A 37 3.53 -12.54 4.69
C VAL A 37 4.86 -12.23 3.99
N VAL A 38 4.92 -12.49 2.68
CA VAL A 38 6.06 -12.15 1.83
C VAL A 38 5.84 -10.78 1.20
N LEU A 39 6.68 -9.81 1.55
CA LEU A 39 6.61 -8.46 1.03
C LEU A 39 7.16 -8.38 -0.41
N ARG A 40 6.37 -7.82 -1.32
CA ARG A 40 6.72 -7.64 -2.74
C ARG A 40 6.60 -6.16 -3.13
N PRO A 41 7.67 -5.35 -2.98
CA PRO A 41 7.62 -3.97 -3.43
C PRO A 41 7.42 -3.92 -4.95
N VAL A 42 6.47 -3.09 -5.39
CA VAL A 42 6.14 -2.90 -6.82
C VAL A 42 6.08 -1.43 -7.18
N PHE A 43 6.14 -1.15 -8.48
CA PHE A 43 5.93 0.19 -9.03
C PHE A 43 4.51 0.34 -9.59
N LEU A 44 3.63 0.94 -8.79
CA LEU A 44 2.20 1.11 -9.12
C LEU A 44 1.98 1.94 -10.39
N GLY A 45 2.79 2.98 -10.60
CA GLY A 45 2.72 3.80 -11.83
C GLY A 45 2.98 2.98 -13.10
N GLY A 46 3.92 2.03 -13.03
CA GLY A 46 4.20 1.08 -14.11
C GLY A 46 3.05 0.12 -14.36
N ILE A 47 2.44 -0.43 -13.30
CA ILE A 47 1.28 -1.32 -13.38
C ILE A 47 0.09 -0.60 -14.03
N MET A 48 -0.20 0.63 -13.60
CA MET A 48 -1.28 1.45 -14.17
C MET A 48 -1.04 1.71 -15.66
N LYS A 49 0.20 2.08 -16.04
CA LYS A 49 0.57 2.28 -17.45
C LYS A 49 0.39 1.00 -18.27
N GLY A 50 0.91 -0.14 -17.79
CA GLY A 50 0.83 -1.43 -18.50
C GLY A 50 -0.60 -1.94 -18.66
N SER A 51 -1.46 -1.71 -17.67
CA SER A 51 -2.88 -2.09 -17.69
C SER A 51 -3.80 -1.07 -18.38
N LYS A 52 -3.26 0.05 -18.87
CA LYS A 52 -4.05 1.20 -19.41
C LYS A 52 -5.05 1.77 -18.39
N ASN A 53 -4.77 1.60 -17.09
CA ASN A 53 -5.62 2.11 -16.01
C ASN A 53 -5.19 3.53 -15.62
N ARG A 54 -6.15 4.38 -15.23
CA ARG A 54 -5.88 5.74 -14.75
C ARG A 54 -5.90 5.77 -13.23
N PRO A 55 -4.99 6.52 -12.57
CA PRO A 55 -5.04 6.68 -11.12
C PRO A 55 -6.40 7.22 -10.67
N PRO A 56 -7.02 6.68 -9.61
CA PRO A 56 -8.35 7.12 -9.16
C PRO A 56 -8.36 8.59 -8.74
N ALA A 57 -7.24 9.08 -8.20
CA ALA A 57 -7.05 10.49 -7.85
C ALA A 57 -7.18 11.45 -9.04
N MET A 58 -6.92 10.98 -10.27
CA MET A 58 -7.01 11.77 -11.50
C MET A 58 -8.41 11.79 -12.12
N VAL A 59 -9.35 11.02 -11.55
CA VAL A 59 -10.76 10.99 -11.99
C VAL A 59 -11.58 11.77 -10.95
N PRO A 60 -12.16 12.94 -11.28
CA PRO A 60 -12.68 13.88 -10.28
C PRO A 60 -13.61 13.27 -9.22
N ASN A 61 -14.62 12.52 -9.65
CA ASN A 61 -15.58 11.89 -8.74
C ASN A 61 -14.93 10.79 -7.89
N LYS A 62 -14.04 9.98 -8.47
CA LYS A 62 -13.32 8.92 -7.74
C LYS A 62 -12.33 9.52 -6.74
N GLY A 63 -11.62 10.59 -7.12
CA GLY A 63 -10.69 11.28 -6.23
C GLY A 63 -11.39 11.91 -5.03
N LYS A 64 -12.55 12.55 -5.24
CA LYS A 64 -13.37 13.09 -4.14
C LYS A 64 -13.84 11.99 -3.18
N TYR A 65 -14.35 10.88 -3.73
CA TYR A 65 -14.78 9.74 -2.93
C TYR A 65 -13.62 9.11 -2.16
N MET A 66 -12.47 8.91 -2.82
CA MET A 66 -11.27 8.30 -2.25
C MET A 66 -10.81 9.00 -0.96
N GLN A 67 -10.87 10.33 -0.90
CA GLN A 67 -10.48 11.07 0.31
C GLN A 67 -11.41 10.80 1.50
N GLU A 68 -12.70 10.60 1.24
CA GLU A 68 -13.68 10.28 2.28
C GLU A 68 -13.56 8.81 2.71
N ASP A 69 -13.39 7.92 1.74
CA ASP A 69 -13.20 6.49 1.94
C ASP A 69 -11.95 6.20 2.80
N LEU A 70 -10.81 6.80 2.46
CA LEU A 70 -9.57 6.66 3.23
C LEU A 70 -9.73 7.17 4.67
N ARG A 71 -10.47 8.25 4.89
CA ARG A 71 -10.75 8.77 6.25
C ARG A 71 -11.62 7.80 7.06
N ARG A 72 -12.61 7.17 6.44
CA ARG A 72 -13.46 6.17 7.09
C ARG A 72 -12.68 4.90 7.40
N ALA A 73 -11.93 4.38 6.44
CA ALA A 73 -11.12 3.19 6.62
C ALA A 73 -10.06 3.37 7.71
N ALA A 74 -9.38 4.53 7.73
CA ALA A 74 -8.43 4.85 8.79
C ALA A 74 -9.07 4.89 10.18
N ARG A 75 -10.30 5.41 10.29
CA ARG A 75 -11.06 5.40 11.56
C ARG A 75 -11.46 3.99 11.98
N ILE A 76 -11.89 3.15 11.03
CA ILE A 76 -12.28 1.75 11.31
C ILE A 76 -11.08 0.95 11.82
N LEU A 77 -9.91 1.15 11.22
CA LEU A 77 -8.67 0.45 11.59
C LEU A 77 -7.91 1.13 12.74
N ASP A 78 -8.38 2.27 13.23
CA ASP A 78 -7.73 3.12 14.24
C ASP A 78 -6.25 3.44 13.92
N VAL A 79 -6.00 3.90 12.68
CA VAL A 79 -4.65 4.20 12.18
C VAL A 79 -4.52 5.66 11.75
N PRO A 80 -3.36 6.30 11.98
CA PRO A 80 -3.14 7.67 11.55
C PRO A 80 -3.02 7.74 10.02
N MET A 81 -3.76 8.67 9.40
CA MET A 81 -3.67 8.97 7.97
C MET A 81 -3.12 10.38 7.78
N LEU A 82 -1.90 10.47 7.24
CA LEU A 82 -1.29 11.74 6.88
C LEU A 82 -1.94 12.33 5.64
N ARG A 83 -2.13 13.65 5.63
CA ARG A 83 -2.56 14.35 4.41
C ARG A 83 -1.49 14.21 3.33
N ALA A 84 -1.93 13.98 2.10
CA ALA A 84 -1.03 14.00 0.96
C ALA A 84 -0.31 15.36 0.88
N PRO A 85 1.02 15.37 0.70
CA PRO A 85 1.78 16.61 0.63
C PRO A 85 1.40 17.42 -0.62
N ARG A 86 1.48 18.76 -0.55
CA ARG A 86 1.05 19.64 -1.66
C ARG A 86 1.83 19.41 -2.96
N ASN A 87 3.09 18.95 -2.85
CA ASN A 87 4.00 18.63 -3.95
C ASN A 87 3.99 17.13 -4.32
N PHE A 88 2.91 16.40 -4.01
CA PHE A 88 2.84 14.96 -4.20
C PHE A 88 3.14 14.53 -5.64
N PHE A 89 2.48 15.14 -6.63
CA PHE A 89 2.65 14.78 -8.04
C PHE A 89 3.90 15.38 -8.70
N SER A 90 4.53 16.39 -8.07
CA SER A 90 5.68 17.10 -8.66
C SER A 90 7.03 16.64 -8.12
N GLN A 91 7.11 16.15 -6.88
CA GLN A 91 8.38 15.78 -6.24
C GLN A 91 8.33 14.39 -5.59
N VAL A 92 7.30 14.11 -4.79
CA VAL A 92 7.21 12.85 -4.03
C VAL A 92 7.03 11.65 -4.97
N ALA A 93 6.14 11.76 -5.96
CA ALA A 93 5.89 10.70 -6.93
C ALA A 93 7.11 10.37 -7.79
N LEU A 94 8.05 11.30 -7.99
CA LEU A 94 9.26 11.05 -8.76
C LEU A 94 10.31 10.26 -7.96
N GLN A 95 10.34 10.46 -6.65
CA GLN A 95 11.29 9.80 -5.75
C GLN A 95 10.85 8.38 -5.38
N ILE A 96 9.60 8.00 -5.68
CA ILE A 96 9.03 6.72 -5.26
C ILE A 96 9.83 5.52 -5.76
N LEU A 97 10.35 5.56 -6.99
CA LEU A 97 11.14 4.48 -7.56
C LEU A 97 12.44 4.25 -6.78
N THR A 98 13.08 5.32 -6.32
CA THR A 98 14.29 5.22 -5.49
C THR A 98 13.97 4.57 -4.15
N VAL A 99 12.87 4.98 -3.50
CA VAL A 99 12.41 4.38 -2.25
C VAL A 99 12.08 2.90 -2.43
N GLN A 100 11.35 2.55 -3.49
CA GLN A 100 10.99 1.16 -3.79
C GLN A 100 12.20 0.27 -4.06
N ARG A 101 13.20 0.79 -4.78
CA ARG A 101 14.46 0.07 -5.01
C ARG A 101 15.22 -0.18 -3.72
N LEU A 102 15.24 0.81 -2.81
CA LEU A 102 15.84 0.64 -1.50
C LEU A 102 15.11 -0.44 -0.69
N LEU A 103 13.77 -0.43 -0.69
CA LEU A 103 12.97 -1.44 0.01
C LEU A 103 13.13 -2.83 -0.59
N ALA A 104 13.27 -2.94 -1.91
CA ALA A 104 13.52 -4.22 -2.59
C ALA A 104 14.92 -4.77 -2.33
N ALA A 105 15.90 -3.89 -2.12
CA ALA A 105 17.28 -4.27 -1.80
C ALA A 105 17.50 -4.50 -0.30
N ALA A 106 16.58 -4.04 0.55
CA ALA A 106 16.63 -4.32 1.98
C ALA A 106 16.51 -5.84 2.20
N PRO A 107 17.31 -6.43 3.10
CA PRO A 107 17.16 -7.84 3.44
C PRO A 107 15.74 -8.10 3.92
N ASP A 108 15.20 -9.28 3.61
CA ASP A 108 13.89 -9.69 4.09
C ASP A 108 13.83 -9.44 5.60
N GLN A 109 12.95 -8.53 6.02
CA GLN A 109 12.64 -8.36 7.42
C GLN A 109 11.92 -9.62 7.87
N LYS A 110 12.68 -10.61 8.35
CA LYS A 110 12.16 -11.65 9.23
C LYS A 110 11.64 -10.94 10.48
N THR A 111 10.36 -10.57 10.43
CA THR A 111 9.58 -10.04 11.54
C THR A 111 8.52 -11.06 11.89
#